data_AF-A0A1E7F1X1-F1
#
_entry.id   AF-A0A1E7F1X1-F1
#
_cell.length_a   1.000
_cell.length_b   1.000
_cell.length_c   1.000
_cell.angle_alpha   90.00
_cell.angle_beta   90.00
_cell.angle_gamma   90.00
#
_symmetry.space_group_name_H-M   'P 1'
#
loop_
_entity.id
_entity.type
_entity.pdbx_description
1 polymer ?
#
loop_
_entity_poly.entity_id
_entity_poly.type
_entity_poly.pdbx_seq_one_letter_code
_entity_poly.pdbx_strand_id
1 'polypeptide(L)'
;MSFFEPTSRILYDQNFIDAGCPEADYNQDFELDGTVGTWSTNFAIAFVGVVAFVKLGSYGCATASHYINVLMPYFFLAMGISFFVAAIGHIVVTSRSQKQSKAIFEVITSVFFGGSSILLALYGLALVNICMLSHETWKKGIWWTTLTLLTAVGIYAAFEMMAAISFMGMLVYLTTTVLYLVARPKIYVIKALGTLIMLASLVIQIILRTKCGDPAYVDCFKNCPFNNPMEFNHNGLFHVVYLVGIAILFVAEDRNPSVVTDNGVTETSAEKPNEIDSIP
;
A
#
# COMPACT_ATOMS: atom_id res chain seq x y z
N MET A 1 33.29 13.21 -3.94
CA MET A 1 32.07 12.63 -3.33
C MET A 1 31.85 11.27 -3.97
N SER A 2 31.96 10.21 -3.19
CA SER A 2 31.67 8.86 -3.69
C SER A 2 30.15 8.75 -3.90
N PHE A 3 29.70 8.18 -5.01
CA PHE A 3 28.27 7.99 -5.32
C PHE A 3 27.57 7.00 -4.37
N PHE A 4 28.29 6.45 -3.37
CA PHE A 4 27.84 5.39 -2.48
C PHE A 4 28.17 5.66 -1.01
N GLU A 5 28.48 6.90 -0.60
CA GLU A 5 28.45 7.19 0.83
C GLU A 5 27.01 6.99 1.32
N PRO A 6 26.78 6.14 2.33
CA PRO A 6 25.45 5.96 2.89
C PRO A 6 25.03 7.31 3.43
N THR A 7 24.10 7.96 2.73
CA THR A 7 23.48 9.18 3.21
C THR A 7 22.65 8.78 4.42
N SER A 8 23.26 8.91 5.60
CA SER A 8 22.54 8.94 6.87
C SER A 8 21.42 9.98 6.78
N ARG A 9 20.38 9.84 7.61
CA ARG A 9 19.34 10.87 7.75
C ARG A 9 20.03 12.23 7.88
N ILE A 10 19.66 13.19 7.04
CA ILE A 10 20.44 14.40 6.68
C ILE A 10 20.92 15.25 7.88
N LEU A 11 20.33 15.08 9.07
CA LEU A 11 20.67 15.87 10.26
C LEU A 11 20.99 15.07 11.52
N TYR A 12 20.86 13.75 11.50
CA TYR A 12 20.78 13.00 12.75
C TYR A 12 21.82 11.90 12.85
N ASP A 13 23.03 12.11 12.32
CA ASP A 13 24.10 11.10 12.30
C ASP A 13 24.50 10.56 13.69
N GLN A 14 25.44 9.61 13.72
CA GLN A 14 25.93 9.05 15.00
C GLN A 14 26.52 10.14 15.91
N ASN A 15 27.09 11.22 15.36
CA ASN A 15 27.64 12.31 16.16
C ASN A 15 26.53 13.07 16.91
N PHE A 16 25.37 13.28 16.28
CA PHE A 16 24.20 13.88 16.93
C PHE A 16 23.71 13.04 18.12
N ILE A 17 23.68 11.71 17.97
CA ILE A 17 23.31 10.77 19.05
C ILE A 17 24.36 10.80 20.16
N ASP A 18 25.65 10.72 19.80
CA ASP A 18 26.76 10.75 20.76
C ASP A 18 26.83 12.08 21.54
N ALA A 19 26.35 13.18 20.93
CA ALA A 19 26.18 14.48 21.58
C ALA A 19 24.95 14.55 22.51
N GLY A 20 24.17 13.48 22.63
CA GLY A 20 22.98 13.41 23.48
C GLY A 20 21.73 14.03 22.86
N CYS A 21 21.66 14.10 21.53
CA CYS A 21 20.53 14.64 20.78
C CYS A 21 20.15 16.08 21.19
N PRO A 22 21.05 17.08 21.02
CA PRO A 22 20.79 18.46 21.44
C PRO A 22 19.56 19.06 20.73
N GLU A 23 18.60 19.55 21.53
CA GLU A 23 17.33 20.10 21.03
C GLU A 23 17.52 21.29 20.07
N ALA A 24 18.60 22.08 20.24
CA ALA A 24 18.91 23.23 19.40
C ALA A 24 19.23 22.87 17.94
N ASP A 25 19.67 21.63 17.70
CA ASP A 25 20.03 21.13 16.37
C ASP A 25 18.88 20.33 15.73
N TYR A 26 17.80 20.08 16.47
CA TYR A 26 16.59 19.46 15.92
C TYR A 26 15.85 20.45 15.00
N ASN A 27 15.54 19.99 13.79
CA ASN A 27 14.78 20.78 12.83
C ASN A 27 13.70 19.92 12.17
N GLN A 28 12.46 20.26 12.50
CA GLN A 28 11.26 19.58 12.02
C GLN A 28 11.11 19.63 10.49
N ASP A 29 11.63 20.66 9.82
CA ASP A 29 11.58 20.80 8.36
C ASP A 29 12.42 19.74 7.62
N PHE A 30 13.24 18.97 8.36
CA PHE A 30 14.05 17.88 7.83
C PHE A 30 13.62 16.49 8.35
N GLU A 31 12.38 16.34 8.83
CA GLU A 31 11.79 15.04 9.22
C GLU A 31 11.55 14.07 8.05
N LEU A 32 12.05 14.37 6.85
CA LEU A 32 11.92 13.46 5.72
C LEU A 32 13.04 12.41 5.72
N ASP A 33 12.67 11.13 5.67
CA ASP A 33 13.65 10.05 5.50
C ASP A 33 14.26 10.09 4.10
N GLY A 34 15.44 10.68 3.99
CA GLY A 34 16.17 10.85 2.74
C GLY A 34 17.03 9.66 2.29
N THR A 35 16.99 8.55 3.02
CA THR A 35 17.95 7.46 2.80
C THR A 35 17.70 6.73 1.49
N VAL A 36 18.75 6.14 0.92
CA VAL A 36 18.68 5.33 -0.32
C VAL A 36 17.61 4.25 -0.24
N GLY A 37 17.51 3.60 0.91
CA GLY A 37 16.49 2.57 1.15
C GLY A 37 15.07 3.08 0.95
N THR A 38 14.76 4.31 1.34
CA THR A 38 13.40 4.87 1.27
C THR A 38 12.95 5.15 -0.15
N TRP A 39 13.73 5.92 -0.92
CA TRP A 39 13.31 6.28 -2.28
C TRP A 39 13.46 5.11 -3.28
N SER A 40 14.45 4.24 -3.11
CA SER A 40 14.64 3.08 -4.01
C SER A 40 13.51 2.07 -3.88
N THR A 41 13.06 1.80 -2.64
CA THR A 41 11.94 0.90 -2.40
C THR A 41 10.60 1.50 -2.84
N ASN A 42 10.41 2.83 -2.72
CA ASN A 42 9.29 3.53 -3.36
C ASN A 42 9.28 3.30 -4.89
N PHE A 43 10.41 3.46 -5.58
CA PHE A 43 10.50 3.18 -7.02
C PHE A 43 10.19 1.71 -7.36
N ALA A 44 10.63 0.77 -6.52
CA ALA A 44 10.33 -0.65 -6.72
C ALA A 44 8.82 -0.93 -6.62
N ILE A 45 8.14 -0.34 -5.63
CA ILE A 45 6.67 -0.42 -5.51
C ILE A 45 6.00 0.22 -6.73
N ALA A 46 6.48 1.41 -7.13
CA ALA A 46 5.96 2.11 -8.30
C ALA A 46 6.05 1.26 -9.58
N PHE A 47 7.21 0.63 -9.80
CA PHE A 47 7.44 -0.26 -10.93
C PHE A 47 6.49 -1.46 -10.93
N VAL A 48 6.33 -2.14 -9.78
CA VAL A 48 5.37 -3.26 -9.66
C VAL A 48 3.95 -2.80 -9.94
N GLY A 49 3.54 -1.62 -9.43
CA GLY A 49 2.22 -1.05 -9.71
C GLY A 49 1.96 -0.80 -11.19
N VAL A 50 2.93 -0.21 -11.91
CA VAL A 50 2.81 0.04 -13.35
C VAL A 50 2.76 -1.27 -14.14
N VAL A 51 3.63 -2.24 -13.83
CA VAL A 51 3.63 -3.56 -14.48
C VAL A 51 2.29 -4.28 -14.27
N ALA A 52 1.78 -4.27 -13.04
CA ALA A 52 0.49 -4.86 -12.71
C ALA A 52 -0.66 -4.18 -13.45
N PHE A 53 -0.68 -2.85 -13.53
CA PHE A 53 -1.68 -2.09 -14.30
C PHE A 53 -1.69 -2.50 -15.78
N VAL A 54 -0.53 -2.49 -16.44
CA VAL A 54 -0.43 -2.84 -17.87
C VAL A 54 -0.86 -4.28 -18.10
N LYS A 55 -0.39 -5.21 -17.26
CA LYS A 55 -0.68 -6.64 -17.40
C LYS A 55 -2.16 -6.93 -17.17
N LEU A 56 -2.73 -6.53 -16.04
CA LEU A 56 -4.13 -6.77 -15.71
C LEU A 56 -5.08 -5.97 -16.62
N GLY A 57 -4.70 -4.75 -16.99
CA GLY A 57 -5.46 -3.93 -17.93
C GLY A 57 -5.55 -4.54 -19.32
N SER A 58 -4.50 -5.22 -19.78
CA SER A 58 -4.51 -5.92 -21.07
C SER A 58 -5.58 -7.01 -21.17
N TYR A 59 -5.94 -7.65 -20.05
CA TYR A 59 -7.03 -8.63 -20.02
C TYR A 59 -8.39 -8.00 -20.27
N GLY A 60 -8.62 -6.79 -19.76
CA GLY A 60 -9.85 -6.03 -20.02
C GLY A 60 -9.99 -5.57 -21.47
N CYS A 61 -8.87 -5.32 -22.17
CA CYS A 61 -8.89 -4.97 -23.59
C CYS A 61 -8.98 -6.19 -24.51
N ALA A 62 -8.33 -7.30 -24.14
CA ALA A 62 -8.25 -8.49 -24.98
C ALA A 62 -9.50 -9.38 -24.90
N THR A 63 -10.18 -9.38 -23.75
CA THR A 63 -11.39 -10.17 -23.58
C THR A 63 -12.61 -9.27 -23.76
N ALA A 64 -13.46 -9.54 -24.76
CA ALA A 64 -14.79 -8.94 -24.88
C ALA A 64 -15.75 -9.36 -23.74
N SER A 65 -15.20 -9.87 -22.64
CA SER A 65 -15.92 -10.50 -21.55
C SER A 65 -16.05 -9.48 -20.41
N HIS A 66 -17.29 -9.12 -20.09
CA HIS A 66 -17.67 -8.11 -19.08
C HIS A 66 -17.34 -8.52 -17.62
N TYR A 67 -16.47 -9.51 -17.41
CA TYR A 67 -16.36 -10.21 -16.13
C TYR A 67 -15.19 -9.75 -15.27
N ILE A 68 -14.21 -9.01 -15.80
CA ILE A 68 -13.02 -8.60 -15.05
C ILE A 68 -13.29 -7.31 -14.26
N ASN A 69 -12.86 -7.29 -13.00
CA ASN A 69 -12.93 -6.08 -12.17
C ASN A 69 -11.91 -5.03 -12.65
N VAL A 70 -12.35 -4.16 -13.56
CA VAL A 70 -11.55 -3.09 -14.17
C VAL A 70 -10.93 -2.13 -13.15
N LEU A 71 -11.47 -2.06 -11.94
CA LEU A 71 -10.95 -1.19 -10.89
C LEU A 71 -9.62 -1.67 -10.31
N MET A 72 -9.33 -2.97 -10.38
CA MET A 72 -8.10 -3.53 -9.84
C MET A 72 -6.84 -3.05 -10.59
N PRO A 73 -6.79 -3.05 -11.94
CA PRO A 73 -5.72 -2.37 -12.67
C PRO A 73 -5.52 -0.91 -12.24
N TYR A 74 -6.58 -0.12 -12.13
CA TYR A 74 -6.47 1.29 -11.74
C TYR A 74 -5.99 1.48 -10.31
N PHE A 75 -6.32 0.56 -9.39
CA PHE A 75 -5.73 0.52 -8.05
C PHE A 75 -4.20 0.40 -8.12
N PHE A 76 -3.67 -0.54 -8.92
CA PHE A 76 -2.23 -0.67 -9.11
C PHE A 76 -1.59 0.57 -9.76
N LEU A 77 -2.28 1.22 -10.69
CA LEU A 77 -1.81 2.47 -11.30
C LEU A 77 -1.75 3.61 -10.29
N ALA A 78 -2.81 3.82 -9.52
CA ALA A 78 -2.89 4.89 -8.53
C ALA A 78 -1.78 4.73 -7.48
N MET A 79 -1.55 3.51 -7.01
CA MET A 79 -0.42 3.19 -6.14
C MET A 79 0.91 3.48 -6.82
N GLY A 80 1.07 3.03 -8.07
CA GLY A 80 2.28 3.25 -8.86
C GLY A 80 2.66 4.72 -8.92
N ILE A 81 1.69 5.58 -9.20
CA ILE A 81 1.85 7.04 -9.23
C ILE A 81 2.18 7.59 -7.84
N SER A 82 1.45 7.20 -6.79
CA SER A 82 1.70 7.68 -5.43
C SER A 82 3.12 7.38 -4.97
N PHE A 83 3.59 6.13 -5.11
CA PHE A 83 4.93 5.74 -4.68
C PHE A 83 6.02 6.34 -5.57
N PHE A 84 5.77 6.54 -6.88
CA PHE A 84 6.70 7.24 -7.76
C PHE A 84 6.91 8.70 -7.33
N VAL A 85 5.80 9.40 -7.05
CA VAL A 85 5.82 10.79 -6.58
C VAL A 85 6.49 10.89 -5.22
N ALA A 86 6.24 9.96 -4.30
CA ALA A 86 6.93 9.88 -3.02
C ALA A 86 8.45 9.67 -3.20
N ALA A 87 8.88 8.77 -4.09
CA ALA A 87 10.30 8.57 -4.40
C ALA A 87 10.98 9.86 -4.87
N ILE A 88 10.35 10.58 -5.79
CA ILE A 88 10.83 11.88 -6.27
C ILE A 88 10.87 12.89 -5.12
N GLY A 89 9.85 12.92 -4.27
CA GLY A 89 9.82 13.75 -3.06
C GLY A 89 11.04 13.58 -2.19
N HIS A 90 11.37 12.33 -1.86
CA HIS A 90 12.55 11.99 -1.07
C HIS A 90 13.85 12.42 -1.74
N ILE A 91 13.99 12.33 -3.07
CA ILE A 91 15.19 12.78 -3.80
C ILE A 91 15.28 14.31 -3.88
N VAL A 92 14.16 14.99 -4.13
CA VAL A 92 14.16 16.44 -4.29
C VAL A 92 14.41 17.15 -2.97
N VAL A 93 13.80 16.67 -1.88
CA VAL A 93 14.01 17.22 -0.53
C VAL A 93 15.44 17.01 -0.08
N THR A 94 16.06 15.88 -0.43
CA THR A 94 17.46 15.60 -0.06
C THR A 94 18.49 16.37 -0.88
N SER A 95 18.14 16.82 -2.09
CA SER A 95 19.09 17.43 -3.03
C SER A 95 19.11 18.97 -3.06
N ARG A 96 18.16 19.68 -2.43
CA ARG A 96 18.07 21.15 -2.49
C ARG A 96 18.24 21.85 -1.14
N SER A 97 18.89 23.02 -1.18
CA SER A 97 18.99 23.93 -0.03
C SER A 97 17.61 24.56 0.30
N GLN A 98 17.40 24.82 1.60
CA GLN A 98 16.14 25.13 2.30
C GLN A 98 15.09 26.05 1.63
N LYS A 99 15.41 26.87 0.62
CA LYS A 99 14.51 27.92 0.11
C LYS A 99 13.60 27.52 -1.05
N GLN A 100 13.93 26.48 -1.83
CA GLN A 100 13.10 26.03 -2.97
C GLN A 100 12.21 24.82 -2.64
N SER A 101 12.29 24.28 -1.43
CA SER A 101 11.68 22.99 -1.06
C SER A 101 10.17 23.09 -0.83
N LYS A 102 9.65 24.18 -0.24
CA LYS A 102 8.27 24.20 0.27
C LYS A 102 7.19 24.02 -0.81
N ALA A 103 7.21 24.82 -1.87
CA ALA A 103 6.17 24.72 -2.92
C ALA A 103 6.23 23.38 -3.68
N ILE A 104 7.44 22.86 -3.92
CA ILE A 104 7.60 21.55 -4.56
C ILE A 104 7.11 20.44 -3.62
N PHE A 105 7.42 20.55 -2.34
CA PHE A 105 6.98 19.63 -1.31
C PHE A 105 5.45 19.62 -1.17
N GLU A 106 4.80 20.79 -1.14
CA GLU A 106 3.34 20.92 -1.10
C GLU A 106 2.68 20.24 -2.31
N VAL A 107 3.23 20.44 -3.51
CA VAL A 107 2.72 19.77 -4.74
C VAL A 107 2.89 18.26 -4.64
N ILE A 108 4.07 17.78 -4.26
CA ILE A 108 4.36 16.34 -4.12
C ILE A 108 3.43 15.69 -3.08
N THR A 109 3.28 16.33 -1.93
CA THR A 109 2.41 15.89 -0.84
C THR A 109 0.94 15.89 -1.27
N SER A 110 0.49 16.93 -1.98
CA SER A 110 -0.88 17.01 -2.52
C SER A 110 -1.16 15.89 -3.53
N VAL A 111 -0.22 15.64 -4.45
CA VAL A 111 -0.36 14.56 -5.44
C VAL A 111 -0.33 13.20 -4.77
N PHE A 112 0.55 12.98 -3.79
CA PHE A 112 0.62 11.75 -3.01
C PHE A 112 -0.68 11.49 -2.25
N PHE A 113 -1.23 12.49 -1.56
CA PHE A 113 -2.50 12.36 -0.84
C PHE A 113 -3.68 12.15 -1.79
N GLY A 114 -3.74 12.88 -2.90
CA GLY A 114 -4.74 12.69 -3.94
C GLY A 114 -4.69 11.28 -4.51
N GLY A 115 -3.50 10.81 -4.92
CA GLY A 115 -3.28 9.46 -5.44
C GLY A 115 -3.64 8.37 -4.42
N SER A 116 -3.25 8.55 -3.15
CA SER A 116 -3.59 7.62 -2.06
C SER A 116 -5.08 7.60 -1.74
N SER A 117 -5.79 8.72 -1.88
CA SER A 117 -7.24 8.78 -1.71
C SER A 117 -7.95 8.05 -2.86
N ILE A 118 -7.52 8.28 -4.10
CA ILE A 118 -8.01 7.56 -5.28
C ILE A 118 -7.73 6.05 -5.14
N LEU A 119 -6.54 5.69 -4.65
CA LEU A 119 -6.15 4.31 -4.39
C LEU A 119 -7.15 3.62 -3.46
N LEU A 120 -7.42 4.22 -2.29
CA LEU A 120 -8.36 3.67 -1.32
C LEU A 120 -9.78 3.60 -1.89
N ALA A 121 -10.18 4.59 -2.71
CA ALA A 121 -11.50 4.61 -3.36
C ALA A 121 -11.66 3.48 -4.37
N LEU A 122 -10.71 3.34 -5.28
CA LEU A 122 -10.71 2.29 -6.30
C LEU A 122 -10.66 0.91 -5.66
N TYR A 123 -9.90 0.75 -4.57
CA TYR A 123 -9.84 -0.52 -3.85
C TYR A 123 -11.17 -0.85 -3.18
N GLY A 124 -11.79 0.11 -2.48
CA GLY A 124 -13.12 -0.08 -1.88
C GLY A 124 -14.19 -0.40 -2.93
N LEU A 125 -14.21 0.32 -4.04
CA LEU A 125 -15.14 0.07 -5.14
C LEU A 125 -14.89 -1.30 -5.81
N ALA A 126 -13.62 -1.71 -5.95
CA ALA A 126 -13.27 -3.04 -6.44
C ALA A 126 -13.87 -4.13 -5.53
N LEU A 127 -13.88 -3.92 -4.22
CA LEU A 127 -14.45 -4.87 -3.26
C LEU A 127 -15.97 -4.90 -3.30
N VAL A 128 -16.62 -3.76 -3.48
CA VAL A 128 -18.07 -3.70 -3.72
C VAL A 128 -18.44 -4.57 -4.93
N ASN A 129 -17.68 -4.47 -6.03
CA ASN A 129 -17.88 -5.29 -7.22
C ASN A 129 -17.70 -6.79 -6.95
N ILE A 130 -16.70 -7.19 -6.17
CA ILE A 130 -16.49 -8.60 -5.79
C ILE A 130 -17.66 -9.12 -4.94
N CYS A 131 -18.25 -8.27 -4.11
CA CYS A 131 -19.32 -8.63 -3.18
C CYS A 131 -20.73 -8.51 -3.77
N MET A 132 -20.87 -8.08 -5.03
CA MET A 132 -22.15 -8.06 -5.76
C MET A 132 -22.80 -9.45 -5.89
N LEU A 133 -22.06 -10.52 -5.59
CA LEU A 133 -22.54 -11.90 -5.53
C LEU A 133 -22.98 -12.36 -4.12
N SER A 134 -22.85 -11.51 -3.09
CA SER A 134 -23.19 -11.83 -1.69
C SER A 134 -24.59 -11.33 -1.28
N HIS A 135 -25.10 -11.77 -0.11
CA HIS A 135 -26.37 -11.32 0.46
C HIS A 135 -26.51 -9.78 0.49
N GLU A 136 -27.69 -9.25 0.17
CA GLU A 136 -28.04 -7.81 0.16
C GLU A 136 -27.53 -6.99 1.36
N THR A 137 -27.54 -7.57 2.56
CA THR A 137 -27.06 -6.93 3.79
C THR A 137 -25.54 -6.67 3.79
N TRP A 138 -24.75 -7.58 3.22
CA TRP A 138 -23.30 -7.42 3.12
C TRP A 138 -22.92 -6.32 2.12
N LYS A 139 -23.65 -6.22 1.01
CA LYS A 139 -23.45 -5.15 0.02
C LYS A 139 -23.61 -3.76 0.65
N LYS A 140 -24.69 -3.57 1.41
CA LYS A 140 -24.95 -2.30 2.12
C LYS A 140 -23.87 -2.03 3.15
N GLY A 141 -23.48 -3.03 3.94
CA GLY A 141 -22.39 -2.90 4.92
C GLY A 141 -21.08 -2.43 4.27
N ILE A 142 -20.62 -3.13 3.22
CA ILE A 142 -19.36 -2.82 2.54
C ILE A 142 -19.41 -1.46 1.85
N TRP A 143 -20.54 -1.10 1.23
CA TRP A 143 -20.73 0.21 0.62
C TRP A 143 -20.61 1.33 1.66
N TRP A 144 -21.35 1.23 2.77
CA TRP A 144 -21.30 2.24 3.83
C TRP A 144 -19.92 2.30 4.49
N THR A 145 -19.29 1.16 4.76
CA THR A 145 -17.91 1.12 5.27
C THR A 145 -16.95 1.80 4.29
N THR A 146 -17.04 1.52 2.99
CA THR A 146 -16.21 2.16 1.97
C THR A 146 -16.43 3.67 1.94
N LEU A 147 -17.69 4.12 1.89
CA LEU A 147 -18.02 5.54 1.88
C LEU A 147 -17.52 6.25 3.13
N THR A 148 -17.76 5.70 4.32
CA THR A 148 -17.26 6.24 5.59
C THR A 148 -15.73 6.30 5.61
N LEU A 149 -15.05 5.26 5.13
CA LEU A 149 -13.59 5.25 5.06
C LEU A 149 -13.07 6.34 4.13
N LEU A 150 -13.69 6.54 2.97
CA LEU A 150 -13.30 7.60 2.02
C LEU A 150 -13.56 9.00 2.56
N THR A 151 -14.72 9.22 3.18
CA THR A 151 -15.02 10.50 3.82
C THR A 151 -14.02 10.80 4.95
N ALA A 152 -13.72 9.82 5.79
CA ALA A 152 -12.74 9.97 6.85
C ALA A 152 -11.34 10.27 6.30
N VAL A 153 -10.88 9.55 5.26
CA VAL A 153 -9.60 9.84 4.59
C VAL A 153 -9.57 11.27 4.03
N GLY A 154 -10.63 11.71 3.36
CA GLY A 154 -10.73 13.07 2.82
C GLY A 154 -10.67 14.14 3.92
N ILE A 155 -11.34 13.91 5.05
CA ILE A 155 -11.28 14.80 6.22
C ILE A 155 -9.87 14.81 6.81
N TYR A 156 -9.25 13.65 7.03
CA TYR A 156 -7.91 13.58 7.62
C TYR A 156 -6.81 14.11 6.72
N ALA A 157 -6.94 13.96 5.40
CA ALA A 157 -6.05 14.59 4.43
C ALA A 157 -6.12 16.12 4.53
N ALA A 158 -7.28 16.69 4.85
CA ALA A 158 -7.41 18.13 5.11
C ALA A 158 -6.76 18.59 6.43
N PHE A 159 -6.46 17.67 7.35
CA PHE A 159 -5.79 17.95 8.63
C PHE A 159 -4.34 17.44 8.69
N GLU A 160 -3.79 16.94 7.59
CA GLU A 160 -2.38 16.49 7.45
C GLU A 160 -1.95 15.41 8.48
N MET A 161 -2.91 14.63 9.01
CA MET A 161 -2.63 13.61 10.03
C MET A 161 -2.14 12.29 9.41
N MET A 162 -0.84 12.19 9.13
CA MET A 162 -0.22 10.98 8.55
C MET A 162 -0.52 9.67 9.29
N ALA A 163 -0.62 9.73 10.63
CA ALA A 163 -0.99 8.58 11.46
C ALA A 163 -2.42 8.09 11.17
N ALA A 164 -3.35 9.02 10.93
CA ALA A 164 -4.72 8.68 10.58
C ALA A 164 -4.78 7.97 9.22
N ILE A 165 -4.03 8.43 8.22
CA ILE A 165 -3.98 7.77 6.90
C ILE A 165 -3.47 6.34 7.01
N SER A 166 -2.43 6.11 7.81
CA SER A 166 -1.89 4.77 8.06
C SER A 166 -2.93 3.87 8.73
N PHE A 167 -3.65 4.37 9.73
CA PHE A 167 -4.73 3.65 10.40
C PHE A 167 -5.89 3.32 9.45
N MET A 168 -6.29 4.26 8.60
CA MET A 168 -7.34 4.05 7.59
C MET A 168 -6.92 3.00 6.57
N GLY A 169 -5.66 3.02 6.12
CA GLY A 169 -5.08 1.98 5.28
C GLY A 169 -5.16 0.60 5.94
N MET A 170 -4.87 0.50 7.24
CA MET A 170 -5.00 -0.76 7.99
C MET A 170 -6.45 -1.26 8.00
N LEU A 171 -7.43 -0.40 8.27
CA LEU A 171 -8.84 -0.78 8.26
C LEU A 171 -9.29 -1.28 6.90
N VAL A 172 -8.84 -0.61 5.82
CA VAL A 172 -9.12 -1.03 4.44
C VAL A 172 -8.51 -2.39 4.16
N TYR A 173 -7.23 -2.62 4.46
CA TYR A 173 -6.58 -3.91 4.22
C TYR A 173 -7.13 -5.03 5.10
N LEU A 174 -7.52 -4.74 6.34
CA LEU A 174 -8.15 -5.72 7.23
C LEU A 174 -9.52 -6.15 6.67
N THR A 175 -10.37 -5.17 6.35
CA THR A 175 -11.69 -5.42 5.76
C THR A 175 -11.54 -6.22 4.47
N THR A 176 -10.58 -5.85 3.63
CA THR A 176 -10.33 -6.56 2.37
C THR A 176 -9.88 -8.00 2.58
N THR A 177 -8.97 -8.23 3.52
CA THR A 177 -8.50 -9.57 3.87
C THR A 177 -9.67 -10.45 4.29
N VAL A 178 -10.55 -9.92 5.16
CA VAL A 178 -11.78 -10.62 5.57
C VAL A 178 -12.69 -10.89 4.38
N LEU A 179 -12.90 -9.91 3.49
CA LEU A 179 -13.76 -10.08 2.32
C LEU A 179 -13.23 -11.14 1.36
N TYR A 180 -11.92 -11.18 1.08
CA TYR A 180 -11.34 -12.24 0.26
C TYR A 180 -11.58 -13.62 0.87
N LEU A 181 -11.39 -13.77 2.19
CA LEU A 181 -11.61 -15.03 2.90
C LEU A 181 -13.09 -15.43 2.96
N VAL A 182 -14.02 -14.48 3.10
CA VAL A 182 -15.46 -14.77 3.20
C VAL A 182 -16.08 -15.01 1.82
N ALA A 183 -15.75 -14.20 0.82
CA ALA A 183 -16.40 -14.25 -0.49
C ALA A 183 -16.06 -15.52 -1.26
N ARG A 184 -14.77 -15.91 -1.32
CA ARG A 184 -14.32 -17.14 -2.00
C ARG A 184 -13.10 -17.73 -1.29
N PRO A 185 -13.27 -18.37 -0.11
CA PRO A 185 -12.16 -18.82 0.73
C PRO A 185 -11.18 -19.73 0.02
N LYS A 186 -11.62 -20.59 -0.91
CA LYS A 186 -10.72 -21.52 -1.61
C LYS A 186 -9.88 -20.86 -2.71
N ILE A 187 -10.40 -19.78 -3.30
CA ILE A 187 -9.82 -19.15 -4.49
C ILE A 187 -8.98 -17.93 -4.10
N TYR A 188 -9.41 -17.18 -3.08
CA TYR A 188 -8.82 -15.89 -2.74
C TYR A 188 -7.85 -15.92 -1.54
N VAL A 189 -7.43 -17.11 -1.07
CA VAL A 189 -6.43 -17.23 0.03
C VAL A 189 -5.16 -16.43 -0.27
N ILE A 190 -4.62 -16.56 -1.49
CA ILE A 190 -3.35 -15.90 -1.84
C ILE A 190 -3.53 -14.37 -1.90
N LYS A 191 -4.70 -13.89 -2.33
CA LYS A 191 -5.04 -12.46 -2.32
C LYS A 191 -5.12 -11.94 -0.88
N ALA A 192 -5.81 -12.66 -0.01
CA ALA A 192 -5.90 -12.37 1.42
C ALA A 192 -4.51 -12.37 2.09
N LEU A 193 -3.62 -13.28 1.71
CA LEU A 193 -2.24 -13.30 2.20
C LEU A 193 -1.48 -12.03 1.76
N GLY A 194 -1.58 -11.65 0.48
CA GLY A 194 -0.95 -10.42 -0.02
C GLY A 194 -1.42 -9.19 0.76
N THR A 195 -2.74 -9.06 0.98
CA THR A 195 -3.30 -7.94 1.74
C THR A 195 -2.96 -7.97 3.23
N LEU A 196 -2.86 -9.15 3.83
CA LEU A 196 -2.43 -9.31 5.21
C LEU A 196 -0.96 -8.87 5.39
N ILE A 197 -0.09 -9.19 4.43
CA ILE A 197 1.30 -8.72 4.43
C ILE A 197 1.37 -7.19 4.27
N MET A 198 0.56 -6.61 3.39
CA MET A 198 0.44 -5.14 3.27
C MET A 198 -0.10 -4.49 4.55
N LEU A 199 -1.01 -5.15 5.27
CA LEU A 199 -1.46 -4.69 6.59
C LEU A 199 -0.31 -4.75 7.61
N ALA A 200 0.46 -5.83 7.62
CA ALA A 200 1.60 -5.99 8.51
C ALA A 200 2.66 -4.88 8.29
N SER A 201 2.88 -4.44 7.05
CA SER A 201 3.78 -3.30 6.80
C SER A 201 3.29 -2.00 7.42
N LEU A 202 1.97 -1.74 7.44
CA LEU A 202 1.42 -0.56 8.11
C LEU A 202 1.56 -0.63 9.64
N VAL A 203 1.41 -1.84 10.22
CA VAL A 203 1.67 -2.08 11.64
C VAL A 203 3.14 -1.80 11.97
N ILE A 204 4.07 -2.29 11.14
CA ILE A 204 5.50 -2.01 11.24
C ILE A 204 5.73 -0.49 11.20
N GLN A 205 5.12 0.22 10.23
CA GLN A 205 5.28 1.66 10.10
C GLN A 205 4.81 2.39 11.36
N ILE A 206 3.63 2.10 11.89
CA ILE A 206 3.10 2.80 13.08
C ILE A 206 3.96 2.51 14.31
N ILE A 207 4.27 1.23 14.57
CA ILE A 207 5.03 0.83 15.76
C ILE A 207 6.46 1.38 15.69
N LEU A 208 7.15 1.17 14.57
CA LEU A 208 8.55 1.57 14.45
C LEU A 208 8.71 3.08 14.26
N ARG A 209 7.73 3.79 13.67
CA ARG A 209 7.81 5.26 13.59
C ARG A 209 7.85 5.90 14.97
N THR A 210 7.04 5.43 15.93
CA THR A 210 7.04 6.00 17.29
C THR A 210 8.33 5.71 18.06
N LYS A 211 9.07 4.65 17.70
CA LYS A 211 10.27 4.20 18.42
C LYS A 211 11.60 4.53 17.73
N CYS A 212 11.59 4.60 16.40
CA CYS A 212 12.77 4.72 15.53
C CYS A 212 12.59 5.78 14.43
N GLY A 213 11.43 6.43 14.36
CA GLY A 213 11.15 7.55 13.45
C GLY A 213 11.19 8.89 14.19
N ASP A 214 10.56 9.91 13.60
CA ASP A 214 10.68 11.30 14.02
C ASP A 214 10.33 11.56 15.50
N PRO A 215 9.22 11.02 16.05
CA PRO A 215 8.87 11.23 17.45
C PRO A 215 9.93 10.73 18.44
N ALA A 216 10.79 9.79 18.04
CA ALA A 216 11.81 9.23 18.91
C ALA A 216 13.07 10.12 19.04
N TYR A 217 13.17 11.22 18.28
CA TYR A 217 14.26 12.19 18.42
C TYR A 217 14.29 12.80 19.82
N VAL A 218 13.12 13.12 20.38
CA VAL A 218 12.98 13.75 21.70
C VAL A 218 13.65 12.91 22.81
N ASP A 219 13.61 11.58 22.67
CA ASP A 219 14.20 10.65 23.62
C ASP A 219 15.50 10.01 23.12
N CYS A 220 16.14 10.59 22.10
CA CYS A 220 17.38 10.11 21.51
C CYS A 220 17.34 8.62 21.14
N PHE A 221 16.22 8.17 20.58
CA PHE A 221 15.98 6.78 20.14
C PHE A 221 16.15 5.70 21.21
N LYS A 222 16.12 6.04 22.51
CA LYS A 222 16.30 5.08 23.62
C LYS A 222 15.38 3.85 23.55
N ASN A 223 14.20 4.01 22.95
CA ASN A 223 13.19 2.97 22.81
C ASN A 223 13.23 2.21 21.47
N CYS A 224 14.17 2.54 20.57
CA CYS A 224 14.31 1.83 19.31
C CYS A 224 14.89 0.42 19.58
N PRO A 225 14.20 -0.66 19.16
CA PRO A 225 14.66 -2.03 19.44
C PRO A 225 15.89 -2.45 18.62
N PHE A 226 16.40 -1.59 17.72
CA PHE A 226 17.54 -1.88 16.87
C PHE A 226 18.80 -1.17 17.38
N ASN A 227 19.93 -1.89 17.41
CA ASN A 227 21.19 -1.40 17.98
C ASN A 227 21.80 -0.21 17.23
N ASN A 228 21.40 0.00 15.97
CA ASN A 228 21.87 1.13 15.17
C ASN A 228 20.66 1.82 14.50
N PRO A 229 19.99 2.75 15.20
CA PRO A 229 18.82 3.46 14.66
C PRO A 229 19.17 4.33 13.44
N MET A 230 20.46 4.58 13.20
CA MET A 230 20.96 5.36 12.08
C MET A 230 21.10 4.58 10.78
N GLU A 231 21.57 3.34 10.89
CA GLU A 231 21.60 2.42 9.75
C GLU A 231 20.23 1.81 9.49
N PHE A 232 19.42 1.66 10.53
CA PHE A 232 18.10 1.06 10.42
C PHE A 232 17.07 2.05 9.85
N ASN A 233 16.75 1.84 8.58
CA ASN A 233 15.68 2.54 7.91
C ASN A 233 14.33 1.81 8.11
N HIS A 234 13.60 2.17 9.16
CA HIS A 234 12.23 1.68 9.40
C HIS A 234 11.29 1.95 8.21
N ASN A 235 11.50 3.08 7.51
CA ASN A 235 10.70 3.48 6.37
C ASN A 235 10.93 2.53 5.18
N GLY A 236 12.19 2.22 4.89
CA GLY A 236 12.60 1.22 3.91
C GLY A 236 12.07 -0.18 4.24
N LEU A 237 12.10 -0.59 5.52
CA LEU A 237 11.57 -1.88 5.93
C LEU A 237 10.06 -2.00 5.65
N PHE A 238 9.27 -0.97 6.00
CA PHE A 238 7.83 -1.02 5.69
C PHE A 238 7.61 -1.14 4.18
N HIS A 239 8.34 -0.40 3.35
CA HIS A 239 8.22 -0.49 1.90
C HIS A 239 8.56 -1.89 1.39
N VAL A 240 9.61 -2.53 1.91
CA VAL A 240 9.98 -3.89 1.49
C VAL A 240 8.85 -4.88 1.82
N VAL A 241 8.29 -4.82 3.03
CA VAL A 241 7.17 -5.70 3.41
C VAL A 241 5.93 -5.40 2.56
N TYR A 242 5.63 -4.11 2.33
CA TYR A 242 4.54 -3.69 1.47
C TYR A 242 4.72 -4.19 0.02
N LEU A 243 5.93 -4.06 -0.53
CA LEU A 243 6.33 -4.52 -1.86
C LEU A 243 6.11 -6.03 -2.03
N VAL A 244 6.46 -6.82 -1.03
CA VAL A 244 6.22 -8.27 -1.05
C VAL A 244 4.73 -8.56 -1.07
N GLY A 245 3.96 -7.91 -0.19
CA GLY A 245 2.51 -8.10 -0.11
C GLY A 245 1.81 -7.73 -1.43
N ILE A 246 2.21 -6.62 -2.04
CA ILE A 246 1.60 -6.16 -3.28
C ILE A 246 2.01 -7.00 -4.49
N ALA A 247 3.24 -7.49 -4.54
CA ALA A 247 3.66 -8.43 -5.58
C ALA A 247 2.89 -9.75 -5.50
N ILE A 248 2.65 -10.27 -4.30
CA ILE A 248 1.80 -11.46 -4.08
C ILE A 248 0.37 -11.18 -4.54
N LEU A 249 -0.21 -10.03 -4.18
CA LEU A 249 -1.55 -9.65 -4.62
C LEU A 249 -1.64 -9.53 -6.14
N PHE A 250 -0.66 -8.91 -6.79
CA PHE A 250 -0.58 -8.83 -8.25
C PHE A 250 -0.56 -10.22 -8.89
N VAL A 251 0.35 -11.11 -8.46
CA VAL A 251 0.44 -12.47 -9.01
C VAL A 251 -0.87 -13.25 -8.79
N ALA A 252 -1.54 -13.04 -7.67
CA ALA A 252 -2.83 -13.67 -7.38
C ALA A 252 -3.95 -13.14 -8.28
N GLU A 253 -4.01 -11.84 -8.51
CA GLU A 253 -4.96 -11.21 -9.45
C GLU A 253 -4.66 -11.58 -10.91
N ASP A 254 -3.40 -11.78 -11.29
CA ASP A 254 -3.02 -12.22 -12.63
C ASP A 254 -3.48 -13.65 -12.92
N ARG A 255 -3.30 -14.55 -11.95
CA ARG A 255 -3.67 -15.97 -12.08
C ARG A 255 -5.16 -16.23 -11.93
N ASN A 256 -5.81 -15.50 -11.03
CA ASN A 256 -7.23 -15.66 -10.76
C ASN A 256 -7.86 -14.28 -10.56
N PRO A 257 -8.19 -13.56 -11.65
CA PRO A 257 -8.72 -12.20 -11.56
C PRO A 257 -10.00 -12.14 -10.73
N SER A 258 -10.12 -11.10 -9.91
CA SER A 258 -11.36 -10.78 -9.23
C SER A 258 -12.45 -10.51 -10.26
N VAL A 259 -13.48 -11.37 -10.30
CA VAL A 259 -14.59 -11.31 -11.26
C VAL A 259 -15.84 -10.65 -10.67
N VAL A 260 -16.59 -9.91 -11.51
CA VAL A 260 -17.75 -9.07 -11.12
C VAL A 260 -19.07 -9.85 -11.14
N THR A 261 -19.21 -10.84 -12.01
CA THR A 261 -20.43 -11.65 -12.13
C THR A 261 -20.10 -13.11 -12.43
N ASP A 262 -20.40 -14.02 -11.52
CA ASP A 262 -20.69 -15.41 -11.91
C ASP A 262 -22.14 -15.41 -12.37
N ASN A 263 -22.36 -15.36 -13.69
CA ASN A 263 -23.69 -15.52 -14.25
C ASN A 263 -24.13 -16.98 -14.12
N GLY A 264 -24.23 -17.50 -12.90
CA GLY A 264 -24.88 -18.77 -12.60
C GLY A 264 -24.60 -19.86 -13.63
N VAL A 265 -23.37 -19.94 -14.17
CA VAL A 265 -22.86 -21.17 -14.73
C VAL A 265 -22.64 -21.98 -13.49
N THR A 266 -23.78 -22.47 -12.99
CA THR A 266 -23.90 -23.71 -12.28
C THR A 266 -22.78 -24.54 -12.87
N GLU A 267 -21.79 -24.84 -12.05
CA GLU A 267 -21.21 -26.16 -12.11
C GLU A 267 -22.43 -27.09 -12.07
N THR A 268 -23.09 -27.30 -13.22
CA THR A 268 -23.56 -28.60 -13.61
C THR A 268 -22.28 -29.40 -13.49
N SER A 269 -22.08 -29.91 -12.28
CA SER A 269 -21.50 -31.20 -12.02
C SER A 269 -21.61 -31.93 -13.33
N ALA A 270 -20.48 -32.07 -14.02
CA ALA A 270 -20.32 -33.07 -15.03
C ALA A 270 -20.68 -34.35 -14.30
N GLU A 271 -21.98 -34.66 -14.34
CA GLU A 271 -22.54 -35.95 -14.06
C GLU A 271 -21.68 -36.83 -14.95
N LYS A 272 -20.71 -37.52 -14.33
CA LYS A 272 -19.94 -38.54 -15.03
C LYS A 272 -20.99 -39.33 -15.78
N PRO A 273 -20.95 -39.39 -17.13
CA PRO A 273 -21.91 -40.19 -17.87
C PRO A 273 -21.87 -41.56 -17.21
N ASN A 274 -23.02 -41.98 -16.66
CA ASN A 274 -23.16 -43.31 -16.09
C ASN A 274 -22.61 -44.27 -17.15
N GLU A 275 -21.51 -44.92 -16.81
CA GLU A 275 -20.99 -46.07 -17.54
C GLU A 275 -22.16 -47.05 -17.58
N ILE A 276 -22.82 -47.13 -18.74
CA ILE A 276 -23.81 -48.15 -19.00
C ILE A 276 -23.02 -49.44 -19.10
N ASP A 277 -23.00 -50.17 -17.99
CA ASP A 277 -22.61 -51.58 -17.94
C ASP A 277 -23.47 -52.35 -18.94
N SER A 278 -22.94 -52.53 -20.15
CA SER A 278 -23.43 -53.51 -21.10
C SER A 278 -22.77 -54.84 -20.75
N ILE A 279 -23.41 -55.57 -19.83
CA ILE A 279 -23.10 -56.99 -19.60
C ILE A 279 -23.97 -57.83 -20.56
N PRO A 280 -23.36 -58.74 -21.35
CA PRO A 280 -24.05 -59.64 -22.28
C PRO A 280 -24.89 -60.72 -21.60
#